data_AF-A0A662KGV8-F1
#
_entry.id   AF-A0A662KGV8-F1
#
_cell.length_a   1.000
_cell.length_b   1.000
_cell.length_c   1.000
_cell.angle_alpha   90.00
_cell.angle_beta   90.00
_cell.angle_gamma   90.00
#
_symmetry.space_group_name_H-M   'P 1'
#
loop_
_entity.id
_entity.type
_entity.pdbx_description
1 polymer ?
#
loop_
_entity_poly.entity_id
_entity_poly.type
_entity_poly.pdbx_seq_one_letter_code
_entity_poly.pdbx_strand_id
1 'polypeptide(L)'
;YVETEKRGEKYNLLRLPAYIAPIKAGVFPLVNDDRLCKIAREIEREMRLEGLQAFYDDTGSIGRRYARMDEIGTPFCITVDFTTLEDDTVTVRYRDTTEQERIKRKDVPSFIKNQISESLKNVFND
;
A
#
# COMPACT_ATOMS: atom_id res chain seq x y z
N TYR A 1 17.81 -1.18 6.03
CA TYR A 1 17.04 -2.17 6.82
C TYR A 1 17.13 -1.76 8.28
N VAL A 2 16.00 -1.74 8.99
CA VAL A 2 15.89 -1.32 10.39
C VAL A 2 15.12 -2.41 11.13
N GLU A 3 15.72 -2.95 12.18
CA GLU A 3 15.01 -3.81 13.14
C GLU A 3 14.44 -2.93 14.25
N THR A 4 13.17 -3.13 14.58
CA THR A 4 12.47 -2.41 15.64
C THR A 4 11.43 -3.31 16.31
N GLU A 5 10.64 -2.76 17.22
CA GLU A 5 9.55 -3.47 17.88
C GLU A 5 8.24 -2.70 17.73
N LYS A 6 7.15 -3.42 17.47
CA LYS A 6 5.80 -2.85 17.38
C LYS A 6 4.87 -3.72 18.20
N ARG A 7 4.26 -3.15 19.25
CA ARG A 7 3.38 -3.88 20.20
C ARG A 7 4.06 -5.10 20.85
N GLY A 8 5.36 -5.02 21.11
CA GLY A 8 6.14 -6.10 21.75
C GLY A 8 6.53 -7.24 20.80
N GLU A 9 6.26 -7.12 19.50
CA GLU A 9 6.71 -8.07 18.48
C GLU A 9 7.84 -7.46 17.63
N LYS A 10 8.80 -8.29 17.19
CA LYS A 10 9.86 -7.89 16.26
C LYS A 10 9.23 -7.36 14.97
N TYR A 11 9.71 -6.21 14.52
CA TYR A 11 9.25 -5.52 13.32
C TYR A 11 10.43 -5.13 12.45
N ASN A 12 10.44 -5.60 11.21
CA ASN A 12 11.49 -5.32 10.25
C ASN A 12 11.00 -4.29 9.24
N LEU A 13 11.81 -3.27 8.97
CA LEU A 13 11.48 -2.20 8.02
C LEU A 13 12.61 -1.99 7.02
N LEU A 14 12.31 -2.15 5.74
CA LEU A 14 13.24 -1.81 4.66
C LEU A 14 12.81 -0.48 4.01
N ARG A 15 13.59 0.58 4.24
CA ARG A 15 13.34 1.90 3.65
C ARG A 15 13.97 2.06 2.27
N LEU A 16 13.29 1.59 1.23
CA LEU A 16 13.60 1.90 -0.17
C LEU A 16 12.85 3.17 -0.62
N PRO A 17 13.50 4.12 -1.31
CA PRO A 17 12.79 5.15 -2.07
C PRO A 17 11.72 4.55 -2.97
N ALA A 18 10.57 5.22 -3.10
CA ALA A 18 9.40 4.66 -3.79
C ALA A 18 9.69 4.32 -5.26
N TYR A 19 10.57 5.08 -5.92
CA TYR A 19 10.94 4.85 -7.31
C TYR A 19 11.76 3.57 -7.54
N ILE A 20 12.56 3.11 -6.57
CA ILE A 20 13.32 1.84 -6.68
C ILE A 20 12.62 0.63 -6.06
N ALA A 21 11.57 0.83 -5.26
CA ALA A 21 10.85 -0.28 -4.64
C ALA A 21 10.30 -1.25 -5.70
N PRO A 22 10.59 -2.57 -5.63
CA PRO A 22 10.16 -3.54 -6.65
C PRO A 22 8.64 -3.69 -6.73
N ILE A 23 7.96 -3.64 -5.58
CA ILE A 23 6.51 -3.58 -5.46
C ILE A 23 6.18 -2.17 -4.99
N LYS A 24 5.27 -1.50 -5.71
CA LYS A 24 4.84 -0.14 -5.42
C LYS A 24 3.75 -0.10 -4.37
N ALA A 25 2.81 -1.05 -4.41
CA ALA A 25 1.73 -1.11 -3.44
C ALA A 25 1.31 -2.53 -3.08
N GLY A 26 1.03 -2.77 -1.79
CA GLY A 26 0.17 -3.87 -1.36
C GLY A 26 -1.29 -3.46 -1.46
N VAL A 27 -2.20 -4.35 -1.85
CA VAL A 27 -3.64 -4.09 -1.99
C VAL A 27 -4.43 -5.14 -1.23
N PHE A 28 -5.13 -4.71 -0.18
CA PHE A 28 -5.64 -5.59 0.86
C PHE A 28 -7.11 -5.32 1.19
N PRO A 29 -7.95 -6.35 1.30
CA PRO A 29 -9.24 -6.19 1.97
C PRO A 29 -9.02 -6.08 3.48
N LEU A 30 -9.76 -5.22 4.20
CA LEU A 30 -9.60 -5.05 5.65
C LEU A 30 -9.77 -6.38 6.40
N VAL A 31 -10.78 -7.14 6.00
CA VAL A 31 -11.10 -8.49 6.45
C VAL A 31 -11.37 -9.38 5.24
N ASN A 32 -11.32 -10.70 5.41
CA ASN A 32 -11.65 -11.64 4.33
C ASN A 32 -13.18 -11.72 4.13
N ASP A 33 -13.72 -10.74 3.42
CA ASP A 33 -15.10 -10.66 2.93
C ASP A 33 -15.06 -10.61 1.40
N ASP A 34 -15.85 -11.45 0.73
CA ASP A 34 -15.80 -11.62 -0.73
C ASP A 34 -15.96 -10.31 -1.51
N ARG A 35 -16.77 -9.36 -1.00
CA ARG A 35 -17.01 -8.08 -1.66
C ARG A 35 -15.78 -7.19 -1.59
N LEU A 36 -15.13 -7.13 -0.42
CA LEU A 36 -13.89 -6.38 -0.23
C LEU A 36 -12.74 -7.02 -1.01
N CYS A 37 -12.64 -8.36 -0.98
CA CYS A 37 -11.65 -9.13 -1.71
C CYS A 37 -11.76 -8.90 -3.22
N LYS A 38 -12.97 -8.86 -3.76
CA LYS A 38 -13.22 -8.56 -5.17
C LYS A 38 -12.71 -7.17 -5.54
N ILE A 39 -13.09 -6.13 -4.79
CA ILE A 39 -12.66 -4.74 -5.07
C ILE A 39 -11.13 -4.61 -4.94
N ALA A 40 -10.52 -5.22 -3.93
CA ALA A 40 -9.06 -5.20 -3.76
C ALA A 40 -8.33 -5.86 -4.95
N ARG A 41 -8.83 -6.98 -5.48
CA ARG A 41 -8.27 -7.60 -6.70
C ARG A 41 -8.48 -6.73 -7.94
N GLU A 42 -9.60 -6.02 -8.05
CA GLU A 42 -9.85 -5.08 -9.15
C GLU A 42 -8.87 -3.91 -9.13
N ILE A 43 -8.65 -3.29 -7.98
CA ILE A 43 -7.66 -2.20 -7.80
C ILE A 43 -6.26 -2.69 -8.12
N GLU A 44 -5.88 -3.88 -7.64
CA GLU A 44 -4.58 -4.46 -7.91
C GLU A 44 -4.34 -4.67 -9.42
N ARG A 45 -5.35 -5.15 -10.14
CA ARG A 45 -5.32 -5.30 -11.59
C ARG A 45 -5.22 -3.94 -12.29
N GLU A 46 -6.01 -2.95 -11.88
CA GLU A 46 -5.97 -1.59 -12.42
C GLU A 46 -4.58 -0.97 -12.26
N MET A 47 -3.96 -1.12 -11.09
CA MET A 47 -2.58 -0.69 -10.84
C MET A 47 -1.58 -1.34 -11.80
N ARG A 48 -1.68 -2.66 -12.02
CA ARG A 48 -0.79 -3.37 -12.95
C ARG A 48 -0.96 -2.92 -14.39
N LEU A 49 -2.20 -2.70 -14.84
CA LEU A 49 -2.49 -2.17 -16.18
C LEU A 49 -1.88 -0.78 -16.39
N GLU A 50 -1.80 0.01 -15.33
CA GLU A 50 -1.16 1.33 -15.31
C GLU A 50 0.38 1.28 -15.19
N GLY A 51 0.99 0.09 -15.22
CA GLY A 51 2.44 -0.11 -15.15
C GLY A 51 3.00 -0.05 -13.73
N LEU A 52 2.15 -0.15 -12.70
CA LEU A 52 2.58 -0.15 -11.30
C LEU A 52 2.55 -1.58 -10.76
N GLN A 53 3.71 -2.08 -10.34
CA GLN A 53 3.77 -3.39 -9.69
C GLN A 53 3.01 -3.36 -8.36
N ALA A 54 1.94 -4.13 -8.26
CA ALA A 54 1.11 -4.24 -7.08
C ALA A 54 0.99 -5.71 -6.62
N PHE A 55 0.72 -5.90 -5.33
CA PHE A 55 0.60 -7.22 -4.71
C PHE A 55 -0.69 -7.33 -3.90
N TYR A 56 -1.50 -8.34 -4.20
CA TYR A 56 -2.72 -8.65 -3.45
C TYR A 56 -2.46 -9.70 -2.37
N ASP A 57 -3.11 -9.53 -1.21
CA ASP A 57 -3.17 -10.56 -0.17
C ASP A 57 -4.37 -10.38 0.78
N ASP A 58 -5.07 -11.48 1.08
CA ASP A 58 -6.19 -11.59 2.02
C ASP A 58 -5.87 -12.43 3.26
N THR A 59 -4.62 -12.90 3.41
CA THR A 59 -4.21 -13.78 4.50
C THR A 59 -3.75 -13.02 5.74
N GLY A 60 -4.23 -13.46 6.91
CA GLY A 60 -3.88 -12.88 8.20
C GLY A 60 -4.48 -11.49 8.45
N SER A 61 -4.20 -10.93 9.63
CA SER A 61 -4.69 -9.59 9.99
C SER A 61 -4.09 -8.52 9.10
N ILE A 62 -4.79 -7.39 8.95
CA ILE A 62 -4.30 -6.25 8.17
C ILE A 62 -2.93 -5.75 8.66
N GLY A 63 -2.68 -5.80 9.98
CA GLY A 63 -1.39 -5.45 10.57
C GLY A 63 -0.24 -6.38 10.12
N ARG A 64 -0.50 -7.69 10.00
CA ARG A 64 0.50 -8.64 9.49
C ARG A 64 0.78 -8.46 7.99
N ARG A 65 -0.23 -8.02 7.23
CA ARG A 65 -0.06 -7.67 5.81
C ARG A 65 0.80 -6.43 5.65
N TYR A 66 0.52 -5.37 6.41
CA TYR A 66 1.39 -4.18 6.45
C TYR A 66 2.83 -4.53 6.85
N ALA A 67 3.02 -5.36 7.89
CA ALA A 67 4.35 -5.76 8.32
C ALA A 67 5.16 -6.46 7.22
N ARG A 68 4.53 -7.38 6.47
CA ARG A 68 5.17 -8.07 5.33
C ARG A 68 5.57 -7.10 4.22
N MET A 69 4.74 -6.10 3.93
CA MET A 69 5.05 -5.07 2.92
C MET A 69 6.17 -4.13 3.38
N ASP A 70 6.14 -3.71 4.64
CA ASP A 70 7.16 -2.86 5.24
C ASP A 70 8.53 -3.57 5.26
N GLU A 71 8.56 -4.87 5.55
CA GLU A 71 9.76 -5.71 5.57
C GLU A 71 10.45 -5.82 4.20
N ILE A 72 9.66 -5.93 3.12
CA ILE A 72 10.18 -5.99 1.74
C ILE A 72 10.31 -4.62 1.07
N GLY A 73 10.03 -3.55 1.83
CA GLY A 73 10.22 -2.17 1.41
C GLY A 73 9.22 -1.64 0.39
N THR A 74 8.01 -2.19 0.37
CA THR A 74 6.91 -1.62 -0.42
C THR A 74 6.44 -0.31 0.21
N PRO A 75 6.40 0.80 -0.53
CA PRO A 75 6.18 2.14 0.03
C PRO A 75 4.72 2.40 0.42
N PHE A 76 3.76 1.73 -0.22
CA PHE A 76 2.32 1.99 -0.02
C PHE A 76 1.53 0.71 0.28
N CYS A 77 0.49 0.82 1.10
CA CYS A 77 -0.54 -0.22 1.23
C CYS A 77 -1.91 0.41 1.01
N ILE A 78 -2.73 -0.17 0.13
CA ILE A 78 -4.10 0.23 -0.16
C ILE A 78 -5.03 -0.74 0.56
N THR A 79 -5.94 -0.22 1.37
CA THR A 79 -6.89 -1.00 2.16
C THR A 79 -8.31 -0.69 1.73
N VAL A 80 -9.03 -1.76 1.40
CA VAL A 80 -10.45 -1.76 1.02
C VAL A 80 -11.27 -2.19 2.23
N ASP A 81 -12.16 -1.33 2.71
CA ASP A 81 -12.99 -1.58 3.88
C ASP A 81 -14.48 -1.43 3.57
N PHE A 82 -15.34 -1.62 4.57
CA PHE A 82 -16.78 -1.57 4.35
C PHE A 82 -17.27 -0.19 3.89
N THR A 83 -16.59 0.89 4.25
CA THR A 83 -16.93 2.22 3.77
C THR A 83 -16.63 2.35 2.27
N THR A 84 -15.66 1.62 1.72
CA THR A 84 -15.46 1.54 0.26
C THR A 84 -16.72 1.09 -0.48
N LEU A 85 -17.54 0.21 0.12
CA LEU A 85 -18.79 -0.24 -0.50
C LEU A 85 -19.85 0.86 -0.57
N GLU A 86 -19.74 1.88 0.27
CA GLU A 86 -20.69 2.97 0.40
C GLU A 86 -20.29 4.18 -0.44
N ASP A 87 -19.00 4.53 -0.46
CA ASP A 87 -18.51 5.80 -1.01
C ASP A 87 -17.42 5.69 -2.09
N ASP A 88 -17.04 4.47 -2.49
CA ASP A 88 -15.98 4.15 -3.47
C ASP A 88 -14.64 4.83 -3.14
N THR A 89 -14.33 4.97 -1.85
CA THR A 89 -13.02 5.43 -1.36
C THR A 89 -12.22 4.30 -0.71
N VAL A 90 -10.90 4.42 -0.76
CA VAL A 90 -9.97 3.47 -0.14
C VAL A 90 -8.94 4.21 0.70
N THR A 91 -8.32 3.49 1.63
CA THR A 91 -7.27 4.04 2.49
C THR A 91 -5.91 3.70 1.93
N VAL A 92 -5.06 4.69 1.68
CA VAL A 92 -3.65 4.52 1.33
C VAL A 92 -2.80 4.78 2.57
N ARG A 93 -1.99 3.80 2.96
CA ARG A 93 -1.01 3.90 4.05
C ARG A 93 0.39 4.08 3.49
N TYR A 94 1.14 5.01 4.06
CA TYR A 94 2.56 5.22 3.79
C TYR A 94 3.42 4.33 4.69
N ARG A 95 4.43 3.66 4.12
CA ARG A 95 5.37 2.82 4.88
C ARG A 95 6.13 3.63 5.94
N ASP A 96 6.70 4.76 5.52
CA ASP A 96 7.70 5.48 6.32
C ASP A 96 7.10 6.25 7.49
N THR A 97 5.97 6.92 7.27
CA THR A 97 5.27 7.72 8.30
C THR A 97 4.17 6.93 9.01
N THR A 98 3.71 5.83 8.41
CA THR A 98 2.53 5.06 8.85
C THR A 98 1.21 5.83 8.76
N GLU A 99 1.24 7.05 8.23
CA GLU A 99 0.06 7.88 7.99
C GLU A 99 -0.86 7.21 6.97
N GLN A 100 -2.14 7.57 7.05
CA GLN A 100 -3.20 7.02 6.24
C GLN A 100 -4.01 8.16 5.63
N GLU A 101 -4.28 8.07 4.33
CA GLU A 101 -5.06 9.03 3.57
C GLU A 101 -6.20 8.31 2.85
N ARG A 102 -7.39 8.89 2.84
CA ARG A 102 -8.55 8.33 2.15
C ARG A 102 -8.77 9.04 0.84
N ILE A 103 -8.77 8.28 -0.26
CA ILE A 103 -8.91 8.80 -1.63
C ILE A 103 -9.97 8.03 -2.40
N LYS A 104 -10.47 8.61 -3.49
CA LYS A 104 -11.38 7.89 -4.39
C LYS A 104 -10.63 6.77 -5.10
N ARG A 105 -11.28 5.61 -5.25
CA ARG A 105 -10.70 4.39 -5.85
C ARG A 105 -10.11 4.67 -7.23
N LYS A 106 -10.82 5.42 -8.07
CA LYS A 106 -10.39 5.78 -9.43
C LYS A 106 -9.08 6.59 -9.48
N ASP A 107 -8.72 7.28 -8.39
CA ASP A 107 -7.56 8.16 -8.33
C ASP A 107 -6.32 7.42 -7.80
N VAL A 108 -6.45 6.16 -7.38
CA VAL A 108 -5.36 5.38 -6.78
C VAL A 108 -4.14 5.28 -7.71
N PRO A 109 -4.25 4.90 -9.00
CA PRO A 109 -3.06 4.76 -9.84
C PRO A 109 -2.33 6.09 -10.08
N SER A 110 -3.06 7.17 -10.33
CA SER A 110 -2.48 8.50 -10.55
C SER A 110 -1.86 9.05 -9.27
N PHE A 111 -2.51 8.86 -8.13
CA PHE A 111 -1.97 9.20 -6.82
C PHE A 111 -0.62 8.50 -6.56
N ILE A 112 -0.55 7.18 -6.74
CA ILE A 112 0.70 6.43 -6.51
C ILE A 112 1.81 6.85 -7.49
N LYS A 113 1.49 7.11 -8.77
CA LYS A 113 2.46 7.66 -9.74
C LYS A 113 3.03 8.99 -9.29
N ASN A 114 2.19 9.89 -8.79
CA ASN A 114 2.61 11.20 -8.28
C ASN A 114 3.55 11.03 -7.08
N GLN A 115 3.18 10.20 -6.10
CA GLN A 115 4.03 9.94 -4.93
C GLN A 115 5.40 9.35 -5.31
N ILE A 116 5.44 8.44 -6.29
CA ILE A 116 6.70 7.90 -6.83
C ILE A 116 7.53 9.01 -7.51
N SER A 117 6.90 9.87 -8.29
CA SER A 117 7.58 11.00 -8.95
C SER A 117 8.14 11.99 -7.94
N GLU A 118 7.42 12.32 -6.88
CA GLU A 118 7.91 13.21 -5.81
C GLU A 118 9.09 12.56 -5.06
N SER A 119 9.01 11.26 -4.77
CA SER A 119 10.14 10.52 -4.19
C SER A 119 11.39 10.56 -5.06
N LEU A 120 11.25 10.63 -6.39
CA LEU A 120 12.39 10.76 -7.31
C LEU A 120 12.97 12.17 -7.29
N LYS A 121 12.12 13.21 -7.32
CA LYS A 121 12.55 14.62 -7.26
C LYS A 121 13.35 14.91 -5.99
N ASN A 122 12.90 14.39 -4.84
CA ASN A 122 13.60 14.60 -3.57
C ASN A 122 15.04 14.07 -3.61
N VAL A 123 15.30 12.96 -4.30
CA VAL A 123 16.66 12.40 -4.40
C VAL A 123 17.59 13.24 -5.28
N PHE A 124 17.07 13.94 -6.29
CA PHE A 124 17.90 14.76 -7.18
C PHE A 124 18.00 16.23 -6.75
N ASN A 125 17.22 16.64 -5.75
CA ASN A 125 17.24 17.99 -5.18
C ASN A 125 18.06 18.06 -3.87
N ASP A 126 18.57 16.92 -3.38
CA ASP A 126 19.55 16.78 -2.31
C ASP A 126 20.97 16.66 -2.88
#